data_AF-A0A436G3M7-F1
#
_entry.id   AF-A0A436G3M7-F1
#
_cell.length_a   1.000
_cell.length_b   1.000
_cell.length_c   1.000
_cell.angle_alpha   90.00
_cell.angle_beta   90.00
_cell.angle_gamma   90.00
#
_symmetry.space_group_name_H-M   'P 1'
#
loop_
_entity.id
_entity.type
_entity.pdbx_description
1 polymer ?
#
loop_
_entity_poly.entity_id
_entity_poly.type
_entity_poly.pdbx_seq_one_letter_code
_entity_poly.pdbx_strand_id
1 'polypeptide(L)'
;MAHETPDLIVRRRYLRLECLCLLLMMLSACSSSDQIEQQSRTAASASQTVLMALDAWAAGAAPTAYTAGTLQSIGKTLADAGEQIRSAETSEPAEQASLTKAVNDLSVAVARAEAGLQAGDRPEVQDAQQDIRLASRSLATAYAKYFAPKP
;
A
#
# COMPACT_ATOMS: atom_id res chain seq x y z
N MET A 1 53.37 20.78 30.57
CA MET A 1 51.95 20.68 30.97
C MET A 1 51.15 21.57 30.04
N ALA A 2 50.49 20.99 29.04
CA ALA A 2 49.56 21.73 28.17
C ALA A 2 48.14 21.32 28.59
N HIS A 3 47.43 22.24 29.25
CA HIS A 3 46.02 22.04 29.61
C HIS A 3 45.17 22.25 28.36
N GLU A 4 44.70 21.16 27.77
CA GLU A 4 43.61 21.21 26.80
C GLU A 4 42.32 21.63 27.53
N THR A 5 41.80 22.79 27.14
CA THR A 5 40.57 23.37 27.68
C THR A 5 39.34 22.56 27.25
N PRO A 6 38.51 22.07 28.20
CA PRO A 6 37.36 21.19 27.93
C PRO A 6 36.21 21.88 27.15
N ASP A 7 36.16 23.22 27.11
CA ASP A 7 35.07 23.98 26.49
C ASP A 7 34.97 23.81 24.96
N LEU A 8 36.09 23.62 24.27
CA LEU A 8 36.09 23.46 22.81
C LEU A 8 35.56 22.10 22.36
N ILE A 9 35.72 21.07 23.19
CA ILE A 9 35.25 19.71 22.92
C ILE A 9 33.73 19.65 23.06
N VAL A 10 33.18 20.31 24.09
CA VAL A 10 31.75 20.35 24.37
C VAL A 10 31.02 21.13 23.27
N ARG A 11 31.50 22.31 22.89
CA ARG A 11 30.89 23.14 21.85
C ARG A 11 30.88 22.48 20.45
N ARG A 12 31.92 21.70 20.13
CA ARG A 12 32.04 20.94 18.87
C ARG A 12 31.09 19.73 18.82
N ARG A 13 30.77 19.13 19.99
CA ARG A 13 29.81 18.04 20.12
C ARG A 13 28.37 18.54 19.97
N TYR A 14 28.02 19.69 20.55
CA TYR A 14 26.70 20.31 20.37
C TYR A 14 26.43 20.70 18.91
N LEU A 15 27.39 21.31 18.22
CA LEU A 15 27.25 21.67 16.80
C LEU A 15 27.09 20.45 15.88
N ARG A 16 27.78 19.34 16.19
CA ARG A 16 27.61 18.07 15.46
C ARG A 16 26.27 17.41 15.74
N LEU A 17 25.77 17.49 16.97
CA LEU A 17 24.48 16.91 17.36
C LEU A 17 23.31 17.68 16.74
N GLU A 18 23.35 19.02 16.70
CA GLU A 18 22.35 19.83 16.01
C GLU A 18 22.35 19.59 14.48
N CYS A 19 23.53 19.48 13.86
CA CYS A 19 23.62 19.08 12.45
C CYS A 19 23.03 17.69 12.20
N LEU A 20 23.26 16.73 13.10
CA LEU A 20 22.69 15.37 13.01
C LEU A 20 21.17 15.39 13.17
N CYS A 21 20.62 16.17 14.09
CA CYS A 21 19.18 16.33 14.25
C CYS A 21 18.53 17.00 13.03
N LEU A 22 19.18 18.01 12.44
CA LEU A 22 18.72 18.66 11.20
C LEU A 22 18.79 17.70 10.00
N LEU A 23 19.84 16.88 9.89
CA LEU A 23 19.97 15.84 8.86
C LEU A 23 18.92 14.73 9.04
N LEU A 24 18.60 14.35 10.28
CA LEU A 24 17.56 13.37 10.60
C LEU A 24 16.15 13.90 10.28
N MET A 25 15.90 15.20 10.43
CA MET A 25 14.62 15.82 10.00
C MET A 25 14.47 15.94 8.48
N MET A 26 15.56 15.90 7.72
CA MET A 26 15.52 15.93 6.24
C MET A 26 15.28 14.54 5.62
N LEU A 27 15.36 13.46 6.40
CA LEU A 27 15.22 12.08 5.92
C LEU A 27 13.80 11.50 6.03
N SER A 28 12.84 12.24 6.59
CA SER A 28 11.42 11.82 6.61
C SER A 28 10.60 12.37 5.45
N ALA A 29 11.21 13.08 4.50
CA ALA A 29 10.56 13.54 3.28
C ALA A 29 10.65 12.48 2.18
N CYS A 30 10.09 11.29 2.41
CA CYS A 30 9.37 10.68 1.28
C CYS A 30 8.28 11.69 0.94
N SER A 31 8.26 12.24 -0.27
CA SER A 31 7.14 13.09 -0.65
C SER A 31 5.88 12.26 -0.41
N SER A 32 4.87 12.83 0.23
CA SER A 32 3.61 12.11 0.47
C SER A 32 2.99 11.59 -0.85
N SER A 33 3.29 12.28 -1.95
CA SER A 33 3.03 11.82 -3.32
C SER A 33 3.74 10.50 -3.67
N ASP A 34 5.01 10.32 -3.29
CA ASP A 34 5.78 9.08 -3.51
C ASP A 34 5.18 7.92 -2.72
N GLN A 35 4.73 8.19 -1.49
CA GLN A 35 4.03 7.19 -0.67
C GLN A 35 2.72 6.76 -1.33
N ILE A 36 1.87 7.71 -1.76
CA ILE A 36 0.62 7.40 -2.46
C ILE A 36 0.89 6.62 -3.75
N GLU A 37 1.92 6.99 -4.50
CA GLU A 37 2.32 6.27 -5.72
C GLU A 37 2.72 4.83 -5.41
N GLN A 38 3.61 4.64 -4.45
CA GLN A 38 4.12 3.33 -4.07
C GLN A 38 2.98 2.43 -3.58
N GLN A 39 2.11 2.92 -2.70
CA GLN A 39 1.00 2.13 -2.19
C GLN A 39 -0.05 1.81 -3.26
N SER A 40 -0.29 2.71 -4.21
CA SER A 40 -1.16 2.44 -5.35
C SER A 40 -0.60 1.32 -6.24
N ARG A 41 0.72 1.33 -6.49
CA ARG A 41 1.41 0.27 -7.25
C ARG A 41 1.41 -1.05 -6.48
N THR A 42 1.63 -1.02 -5.16
CA THR A 42 1.50 -2.20 -4.30
C THR A 42 0.10 -2.81 -4.44
N ALA A 43 -0.96 -2.01 -4.31
CA ALA A 43 -2.33 -2.47 -4.44
C ALA A 43 -2.63 -3.07 -5.84
N ALA A 44 -2.14 -2.43 -6.91
CA ALA A 44 -2.28 -2.95 -8.26
C ALA A 44 -1.59 -4.32 -8.42
N SER A 45 -0.34 -4.46 -7.97
CA SER A 45 0.41 -5.72 -8.07
C SER A 45 -0.20 -6.82 -7.21
N ALA A 46 -0.66 -6.49 -6.00
CA ALA A 46 -1.40 -7.37 -5.11
C ALA A 46 -2.68 -7.90 -5.76
N SER A 47 -3.45 -7.04 -6.43
CA SER A 47 -4.68 -7.45 -7.11
C SER A 47 -4.43 -8.45 -8.24
N GLN A 48 -3.32 -8.30 -8.99
CA GLN A 48 -2.92 -9.27 -10.01
C GLN A 48 -2.53 -10.62 -9.40
N THR A 49 -1.76 -10.61 -8.31
CA THR A 49 -1.41 -11.85 -7.60
C THR A 49 -2.64 -12.61 -7.13
N VAL A 50 -3.66 -11.91 -6.62
CA VAL A 50 -4.93 -12.57 -6.23
C VAL A 50 -5.61 -13.20 -7.43
N LEU A 51 -5.74 -12.49 -8.55
CA LEU A 51 -6.37 -13.04 -9.76
C LEU A 51 -5.63 -14.30 -10.24
N MET A 52 -4.29 -14.27 -10.25
CA MET A 52 -3.47 -15.44 -10.60
C MET A 52 -3.68 -16.62 -9.64
N ALA A 53 -3.73 -16.36 -8.33
CA ALA A 53 -3.96 -17.40 -7.33
C ALA A 53 -5.36 -18.04 -7.48
N LEU A 54 -6.38 -17.23 -7.71
CA LEU A 54 -7.75 -17.70 -7.93
C LEU A 54 -7.89 -18.46 -9.26
N ASP A 55 -7.22 -18.02 -10.32
CA ASP A 55 -7.20 -18.73 -11.61
C ASP A 55 -6.49 -20.10 -11.47
N ALA A 56 -5.36 -20.15 -10.76
CA ALA A 56 -4.67 -21.41 -10.46
C ALA A 56 -5.53 -22.36 -9.62
N TRP A 57 -6.27 -21.84 -8.63
CA TRP A 57 -7.22 -22.63 -7.86
C TRP A 57 -8.39 -23.15 -8.71
N ALA A 58 -8.97 -22.28 -9.55
CA ALA A 58 -10.08 -22.65 -10.42
C ALA A 58 -9.68 -23.76 -11.42
N ALA A 59 -8.43 -23.72 -11.90
CA ALA A 59 -7.82 -24.75 -12.75
C ALA A 59 -7.42 -26.03 -11.99
N GLY A 60 -7.57 -26.07 -10.67
CA GLY A 60 -7.16 -27.20 -9.82
C GLY A 60 -5.66 -27.31 -9.58
N ALA A 61 -4.87 -26.30 -9.95
CA ALA A 61 -3.42 -26.26 -9.79
C ALA A 61 -2.98 -25.77 -8.40
N ALA A 62 -3.86 -25.08 -7.66
CA ALA A 62 -3.58 -24.59 -6.31
C ALA A 62 -4.58 -25.17 -5.28
N PRO A 63 -4.10 -25.71 -4.12
CA PRO A 63 -4.99 -26.15 -3.05
C PRO A 63 -5.80 -24.99 -2.43
N THR A 64 -7.03 -25.27 -1.98
CA THR A 64 -7.91 -24.28 -1.34
C THR A 64 -7.24 -23.62 -0.12
N ALA A 65 -6.63 -24.39 0.79
CA ALA A 65 -6.02 -23.85 2.00
C ALA A 65 -4.85 -22.89 1.70
N TYR A 66 -4.02 -23.25 0.71
CA TYR A 66 -2.94 -22.38 0.25
C TYR A 66 -3.50 -21.07 -0.34
N THR A 67 -4.48 -21.19 -1.24
CA THR A 67 -5.10 -20.05 -1.93
C THR A 67 -5.77 -19.10 -0.93
N ALA A 68 -6.54 -19.63 0.02
CA ALA A 68 -7.17 -18.85 1.07
C ALA A 68 -6.13 -18.10 1.94
N GLY A 69 -5.04 -18.76 2.33
CA GLY A 69 -3.94 -18.12 3.07
C GLY A 69 -3.26 -17.01 2.28
N THR A 70 -3.04 -17.20 0.98
CA THR A 70 -2.53 -16.16 0.08
C THR A 70 -3.48 -14.97 0.01
N LEU A 71 -4.78 -15.20 -0.20
CA LEU A 71 -5.78 -14.14 -0.24
C LEU A 71 -5.85 -13.37 1.07
N GLN A 72 -5.82 -14.06 2.21
CA GLN A 72 -5.82 -13.42 3.53
C GLN A 72 -4.61 -12.49 3.70
N SER A 73 -3.41 -12.95 3.33
CA SER A 73 -2.19 -12.14 3.42
C SER A 73 -2.28 -10.90 2.52
N ILE A 74 -2.77 -11.06 1.29
CA ILE A 74 -2.89 -9.96 0.35
C ILE A 74 -4.01 -8.99 0.76
N GLY A 75 -5.12 -9.49 1.30
CA GLY A 75 -6.21 -8.67 1.84
C GLY A 75 -5.71 -7.70 2.91
N LYS A 76 -4.80 -8.15 3.79
CA LYS A 76 -4.10 -7.30 4.77
C LYS A 76 -3.21 -6.26 4.10
N THR A 77 -2.39 -6.65 3.12
CA THR A 77 -1.57 -5.70 2.35
C THR A 77 -2.41 -4.63 1.66
N LEU A 78 -3.57 -4.98 1.11
CA LEU A 78 -4.50 -4.03 0.51
C LEU A 78 -5.12 -3.09 1.54
N ALA A 79 -5.52 -3.61 2.71
CA ALA A 79 -6.02 -2.77 3.80
C ALA A 79 -4.96 -1.78 4.27
N ASP A 80 -3.73 -2.23 4.50
CA ASP A 80 -2.61 -1.40 4.92
C ASP A 80 -2.26 -0.33 3.86
N ALA A 81 -2.29 -0.68 2.58
CA ALA A 81 -2.08 0.27 1.49
C ALA A 81 -3.20 1.33 1.46
N GLY A 82 -4.46 0.93 1.67
CA GLY A 82 -5.59 1.85 1.76
C GLY A 82 -5.48 2.82 2.93
N GLU A 83 -5.06 2.33 4.11
CA GLU A 83 -4.77 3.18 5.27
C GLU A 83 -3.65 4.19 4.97
N GLN A 84 -2.54 3.72 4.40
CA GLN A 84 -1.38 4.57 4.10
C GLN A 84 -1.68 5.62 3.03
N ILE A 85 -2.48 5.30 2.01
CA ILE A 85 -2.94 6.28 1.02
C ILE A 85 -3.81 7.33 1.68
N ARG A 86 -4.72 6.92 2.59
CA ARG A 86 -5.64 7.85 3.26
C ARG A 86 -4.95 8.78 4.25
N SER A 87 -3.92 8.29 4.95
CA SER A 87 -3.19 9.07 5.95
C SER A 87 -2.15 10.02 5.36
N ALA A 88 -1.78 9.82 4.10
CA ALA A 88 -0.80 10.65 3.40
C ALA A 88 -1.32 12.10 3.26
N GLU A 89 -0.46 13.09 3.46
CA GLU A 89 -0.78 14.49 3.17
C GLU A 89 -0.94 14.70 1.66
N THR A 90 -1.95 15.46 1.22
CA THR A 90 -2.16 15.69 -0.22
C THR A 90 -2.77 17.05 -0.48
N SER A 91 -2.44 17.64 -1.63
CA SER A 91 -3.17 18.78 -2.19
C SER A 91 -4.44 18.36 -2.94
N GLU A 92 -4.63 17.05 -3.18
CA GLU A 92 -5.67 16.48 -4.04
C GLU A 92 -6.60 15.52 -3.25
N PRO A 93 -7.35 16.01 -2.24
CA PRO A 93 -8.10 15.14 -1.33
C PRO A 93 -9.20 14.33 -2.03
N ALA A 94 -9.81 14.84 -3.10
CA ALA A 94 -10.85 14.14 -3.84
C ALA A 94 -10.27 12.94 -4.66
N GLU A 95 -9.12 13.15 -5.29
CA GLU A 95 -8.39 12.13 -6.03
C GLU A 95 -7.83 11.06 -5.06
N GLN A 96 -7.28 11.47 -3.92
CA GLN A 96 -6.83 10.56 -2.86
C GLN A 96 -7.98 9.71 -2.31
N ALA A 97 -9.16 10.31 -2.09
CA ALA A 97 -10.34 9.58 -1.66
C ALA A 97 -10.76 8.52 -2.71
N SER A 98 -10.63 8.85 -4.00
CA SER A 98 -10.92 7.92 -5.09
C SER A 98 -9.94 6.74 -5.14
N LEU A 99 -8.64 7.01 -4.93
CA LEU A 99 -7.61 5.97 -4.80
C LEU A 99 -7.90 5.05 -3.60
N THR A 100 -8.11 5.65 -2.43
CA THR A 100 -8.42 4.93 -1.18
C THR A 100 -9.65 4.05 -1.35
N LYS A 101 -10.71 4.57 -1.97
CA LYS A 101 -11.93 3.80 -2.25
C LYS A 101 -11.63 2.59 -3.12
N ALA A 102 -10.90 2.76 -4.23
CA ALA A 102 -10.59 1.64 -5.12
C ALA A 102 -9.75 0.54 -4.44
N VAL A 103 -8.81 0.92 -3.58
CA VAL A 103 -8.01 -0.03 -2.79
C VAL A 103 -8.87 -0.74 -1.72
N ASN A 104 -9.78 -0.03 -1.07
CA ASN A 104 -10.73 -0.64 -0.14
C ASN A 104 -11.68 -1.62 -0.84
N ASP A 105 -12.21 -1.26 -2.02
CA ASP A 105 -13.05 -2.14 -2.83
C ASP A 105 -12.30 -3.43 -3.22
N LEU A 106 -10.99 -3.33 -3.54
CA LEU A 106 -10.12 -4.50 -3.72
C LEU A 106 -10.04 -5.34 -2.45
N SER A 107 -9.74 -4.75 -1.30
CA SER A 107 -9.61 -5.47 -0.02
C SER A 107 -10.90 -6.23 0.33
N VAL A 108 -12.06 -5.60 0.16
CA VAL A 108 -13.39 -6.21 0.37
C VAL A 108 -13.63 -7.38 -0.58
N ALA A 109 -13.36 -7.20 -1.88
CA ALA A 109 -13.56 -8.25 -2.87
C ALA A 109 -12.63 -9.45 -2.64
N VAL A 110 -11.38 -9.20 -2.21
CA VAL A 110 -10.44 -10.27 -1.82
C VAL A 110 -10.94 -11.03 -0.59
N ALA A 111 -11.47 -10.34 0.43
CA ALA A 111 -12.05 -10.98 1.60
C ALA A 111 -13.29 -11.84 1.25
N ARG A 112 -14.13 -11.37 0.32
CA ARG A 112 -15.26 -12.17 -0.21
C ARG A 112 -14.79 -13.41 -0.95
N ALA A 113 -13.77 -13.30 -1.79
CA ALA A 113 -13.17 -14.45 -2.47
C ALA A 113 -12.58 -15.46 -1.46
N GLU A 114 -11.90 -14.99 -0.40
CA GLU A 114 -11.40 -15.86 0.68
C GLU A 114 -12.54 -16.62 1.36
N ALA A 115 -13.61 -15.92 1.75
CA ALA A 115 -14.78 -16.53 2.37
C ALA A 115 -15.45 -17.57 1.45
N GLY A 116 -15.59 -17.26 0.16
CA GLY A 116 -16.10 -18.19 -0.85
C GLY A 116 -15.23 -19.45 -0.99
N LEU A 117 -13.90 -19.30 -0.98
CA LEU A 117 -12.98 -20.44 -0.98
C LEU A 117 -13.17 -21.33 0.25
N GLN A 118 -13.29 -20.74 1.43
CA GLN A 118 -13.47 -21.46 2.69
C GLN A 118 -14.83 -22.17 2.75
N ALA A 119 -15.87 -21.58 2.17
CA ALA A 119 -17.20 -22.18 2.06
C ALA A 119 -17.31 -23.23 0.94
N GLY A 120 -16.32 -23.32 0.04
CA GLY A 120 -16.41 -24.14 -1.17
C GLY A 120 -17.39 -23.58 -2.21
N ASP A 121 -17.75 -22.32 -2.11
CA ASP A 121 -18.71 -21.63 -2.97
C ASP A 121 -18.03 -21.08 -4.22
N ARG A 122 -17.98 -21.90 -5.27
CA ARG A 122 -17.39 -21.53 -6.56
C ARG A 122 -18.05 -20.29 -7.21
N PRO A 123 -19.39 -20.19 -7.27
CA PRO A 123 -20.06 -18.98 -7.73
C PRO A 123 -19.62 -17.71 -7.00
N GLU A 124 -19.59 -17.70 -5.66
CA GLU A 124 -19.16 -16.52 -4.88
C GLU A 124 -17.71 -16.14 -5.20
N VAL A 125 -16.81 -17.12 -5.36
CA VAL A 125 -15.41 -16.85 -5.77
C VAL A 125 -15.35 -16.21 -7.16
N GLN A 126 -16.19 -16.62 -8.11
CA GLN A 126 -16.23 -16.05 -9.46
C GLN A 126 -16.78 -14.62 -9.46
N ASP A 127 -17.83 -14.36 -8.69
CA ASP A 127 -18.39 -13.02 -8.53
C ASP A 127 -17.35 -12.09 -7.88
N ALA A 128 -16.68 -12.55 -6.82
CA ALA A 128 -15.60 -11.80 -6.17
C ALA A 128 -14.40 -11.56 -7.11
N GLN A 129 -14.03 -12.52 -7.98
CA GLN A 129 -13.03 -12.30 -9.02
C GLN A 129 -13.43 -11.15 -9.97
N GLN A 130 -14.71 -11.08 -10.34
CA GLN A 130 -15.20 -10.01 -11.21
C GLN A 130 -15.15 -8.65 -10.50
N ASP A 131 -15.51 -8.61 -9.22
CA ASP A 131 -15.40 -7.42 -8.38
C ASP A 131 -13.94 -6.96 -8.25
N ILE A 132 -12.98 -7.88 -8.06
CA ILE A 132 -11.54 -7.56 -8.07
C ILE A 132 -11.15 -6.92 -9.40
N ARG A 133 -11.55 -7.48 -10.55
CA ARG A 133 -11.24 -6.91 -11.88
C ARG A 133 -11.83 -5.50 -12.05
N LEU A 134 -13.05 -5.27 -11.55
CA LEU A 134 -13.68 -3.95 -11.57
C LEU A 134 -12.91 -2.95 -10.71
N ALA A 135 -12.58 -3.33 -9.48
CA ALA A 135 -11.84 -2.49 -8.56
C ALA A 135 -10.41 -2.19 -9.06
N SER A 136 -9.71 -3.13 -9.69
CA SER A 136 -8.41 -2.89 -10.35
C SER A 136 -8.50 -1.84 -11.45
N ARG A 137 -9.57 -1.84 -12.27
CA ARG A 137 -9.80 -0.80 -13.30
C ARG A 137 -10.09 0.56 -12.68
N SER A 138 -10.89 0.58 -11.62
CA SER A 138 -11.16 1.79 -10.84
C SER A 138 -9.87 2.36 -10.24
N LEU A 139 -9.00 1.51 -9.70
CA LEU A 139 -7.69 1.90 -9.18
C LEU A 139 -6.81 2.52 -10.27
N ALA A 140 -6.72 1.87 -11.44
CA ALA A 140 -5.95 2.43 -12.57
C ALA A 140 -6.48 3.81 -13.01
N THR A 141 -7.80 3.98 -13.04
CA THR A 141 -8.44 5.26 -13.39
C THR A 141 -8.16 6.33 -12.34
N ALA A 142 -8.32 6.00 -11.06
CA ALA A 142 -8.04 6.91 -9.95
C ALA A 142 -6.56 7.31 -9.89
N TYR A 143 -5.65 6.35 -10.14
CA TYR A 143 -4.22 6.60 -10.25
C TYR A 143 -3.89 7.58 -11.36
N ALA A 144 -4.40 7.35 -12.58
CA ALA A 144 -4.18 8.25 -13.70
C ALA A 144 -4.69 9.67 -13.41
N LYS A 145 -5.82 9.82 -12.71
CA LYS A 145 -6.37 11.12 -12.33
C LYS A 145 -5.55 11.82 -11.25
N TYR A 146 -5.08 11.09 -10.24
CA TYR A 146 -4.28 11.64 -9.15
C TYR A 146 -2.96 12.23 -9.67
N PHE A 147 -2.26 11.49 -10.53
CA PHE A 147 -0.94 11.85 -11.08
C PHE A 147 -1.00 12.66 -12.39
N ALA A 148 -2.19 13.03 -12.86
CA ALA A 148 -2.32 13.92 -14.01
C ALA A 148 -1.75 15.32 -13.70
N PRO A 149 -1.13 16.00 -14.68
CA PRO A 149 -0.72 17.39 -14.52
C PRO A 149 -1.90 18.26 -14.05
N LYS A 150 -1.68 19.05 -13.00
CA LYS A 150 -2.68 19.96 -12.45
C LYS A 150 -2.55 21.32 -13.16
N PRO A 151 -3.68 21.99 -13.46
CA PRO A 151 -3.69 23.31 -14.08
C PRO A 151 -3.12 24.40 -13.17
#